data_AF-A0A2D6W6K9-F1
#
_entry.id   AF-A0A2D6W6K9-F1
#
_cell.length_a   1.000
_cell.length_b   1.000
_cell.length_c   1.000
_cell.angle_alpha   90.00
_cell.angle_beta   90.00
_cell.angle_gamma   90.00
#
_symmetry.space_group_name_H-M   'P 1'
#
loop_
_entity.id
_entity.type
_entity.pdbx_description
1 polymer ?
#
loop_
_entity_poly.entity_id
_entity_poly.type
_entity_poly.pdbx_seq_one_letter_code
_entity_poly.pdbx_strand_id
1 'polypeptide(L)'
;MNVLDKIFGFITGLGVIIGGVISIAWFAGSLLIYCLLDRPIWEKTILLGITIFIFIWFCVSTIRKRKPKSNSNKRSDDSMLDEHLQELKEVLDEVDEELREAHCVRDEEKIKELEDSRKDILSQIEGYQIEDKVEKLRRLKKEAIRADRKIEAEEYSKQIEQHENKL
;
A
#
# COMPACT_ATOMS: atom_id res chain seq x y z
N MET A 1 -10.27 18.05 -20.96
CA MET A 1 -10.68 17.88 -19.54
C MET A 1 -12.18 17.91 -19.49
N ASN A 2 -12.80 16.75 -19.29
CA ASN A 2 -14.23 16.58 -19.51
C ASN A 2 -15.03 17.07 -18.31
N VAL A 3 -16.20 17.68 -18.55
CA VAL A 3 -17.11 18.19 -17.52
C VAL A 3 -17.49 17.11 -16.49
N LEU A 4 -17.49 15.84 -16.93
CA LEU A 4 -17.70 14.65 -16.11
C LEU A 4 -16.61 14.46 -15.04
N ASP A 5 -15.34 14.72 -15.34
CA ASP A 5 -14.25 14.59 -14.36
C ASP A 5 -14.40 15.63 -13.23
N LYS A 6 -14.89 16.82 -13.57
CA LYS A 6 -15.14 17.91 -12.61
C LYS A 6 -16.29 17.57 -11.67
N ILE A 7 -17.37 16.98 -12.18
CA ILE A 7 -18.54 16.58 -11.39
C ILE A 7 -18.19 15.39 -10.50
N PHE A 8 -17.41 14.42 -11.01
CA PHE A 8 -16.96 13.28 -10.23
C PHE A 8 -16.03 13.69 -9.08
N GLY A 9 -15.11 14.63 -9.33
CA GLY A 9 -14.27 15.23 -8.28
C GLY A 9 -15.08 15.96 -7.20
N PHE A 10 -16.17 16.62 -7.58
CA PHE A 10 -17.03 17.33 -6.65
C PHE A 10 -17.86 16.38 -5.76
N ILE A 11 -18.44 15.33 -6.36
CA ILE A 11 -19.23 14.32 -5.62
C ILE A 11 -18.34 13.54 -4.66
N THR A 12 -17.14 13.16 -5.09
CA THR A 12 -16.17 12.46 -4.22
C THR A 12 -15.64 13.36 -3.11
N GLY A 13 -15.45 14.66 -3.38
CA GLY A 13 -15.12 15.65 -2.36
C GLY A 13 -16.20 15.79 -1.30
N LEU A 14 -17.47 15.90 -1.71
CA LEU A 14 -18.62 15.95 -0.81
C LEU A 14 -18.76 14.68 0.03
N GLY A 15 -18.55 13.50 -0.56
CA GLY A 15 -18.60 12.23 0.17
C GLY A 15 -17.59 12.16 1.32
N VAL A 16 -16.38 12.69 1.12
CA VAL A 16 -15.36 12.74 2.17
C VAL A 16 -15.70 13.77 3.26
N ILE A 17 -16.24 14.93 2.87
CA ILE A 17 -16.67 15.95 3.85
C ILE A 17 -17.84 15.43 4.70
N ILE A 18 -18.85 14.83 4.07
CA ILE A 18 -20.02 14.27 4.75
C ILE A 18 -19.59 13.10 5.66
N GLY A 19 -18.72 12.21 5.18
CA GLY A 19 -18.16 11.12 5.99
C GLY A 19 -17.39 11.64 7.21
N GLY A 20 -16.55 12.65 7.03
CA GLY A 20 -15.82 13.29 8.13
C GLY A 20 -16.74 13.93 9.16
N VAL A 21 -17.78 14.66 8.72
CA VAL A 21 -18.76 15.28 9.61
C VAL A 21 -19.56 14.23 10.39
N ILE A 22 -19.90 13.10 9.77
CA ILE A 22 -20.58 11.98 10.43
C ILE A 22 -19.67 11.32 11.48
N SER A 23 -18.39 11.13 11.18
CA SER A 23 -17.41 10.60 12.14
C SER A 23 -17.22 11.56 13.32
N ILE A 24 -17.14 12.87 13.08
CA ILE A 24 -17.02 13.88 14.14
C ILE A 24 -18.29 13.91 14.99
N ALA A 25 -19.47 13.85 14.37
CA ALA A 25 -20.74 13.81 15.09
C ALA A 25 -20.89 12.53 15.94
N TRP A 26 -20.47 11.38 15.41
CA TRP A 26 -20.45 10.11 16.15
C TRP A 26 -19.47 10.13 17.32
N PHE A 27 -18.29 10.69 17.10
CA PHE A 27 -17.26 10.85 18.12
C PHE A 27 -17.71 11.81 19.21
N ALA A 28 -18.26 12.97 18.86
CA ALA A 28 -18.80 13.95 19.80
C ALA A 28 -20.01 13.39 20.57
N GLY A 29 -20.89 12.65 19.91
CA GLY A 29 -22.04 12.00 20.54
C GLY A 29 -21.61 10.91 21.53
N SER A 30 -20.64 10.08 21.14
CA SER A 30 -20.06 9.07 22.03
C SER A 30 -19.35 9.74 23.22
N LEU A 31 -18.59 10.81 22.99
CA LEU A 31 -17.94 11.59 24.04
C LEU A 31 -18.95 12.19 25.02
N LEU A 32 -20.08 12.72 24.53
CA LEU A 32 -21.16 13.27 25.36
C LEU A 32 -21.85 12.21 26.22
N ILE A 33 -22.17 11.04 25.64
CA ILE A 33 -22.76 9.92 26.38
C ILE A 33 -21.79 9.41 27.45
N TYR A 34 -20.49 9.38 27.16
CA TYR A 34 -19.47 8.95 28.12
C TYR A 34 -19.13 10.01 29.19
N CYS A 35 -19.22 11.31 28.89
CA CYS A 35 -19.13 12.38 29.89
C CYS A 35 -20.27 12.33 30.92
N LEU A 36 -21.43 11.83 30.52
CA LEU A 36 -22.57 11.61 31.42
C LEU A 36 -22.41 10.36 32.31
N LEU A 37 -21.41 9.50 32.06
CA LEU A 37 -21.24 8.20 32.74
C LEU A 37 -20.24 8.20 33.91
N ASP A 38 -19.60 9.33 34.24
CA ASP A 38 -18.72 9.55 35.42
C ASP A 38 -17.66 8.44 35.69
N ARG A 39 -16.92 8.05 34.65
CA ARG A 39 -15.88 6.99 34.68
C ARG A 39 -14.43 7.54 34.75
N PRO A 40 -13.47 6.76 35.30
CA PRO A 40 -12.12 7.22 35.65
C PRO A 40 -11.25 7.63 34.44
N ILE A 41 -10.34 8.58 34.68
CA ILE A 41 -9.59 9.35 33.67
C ILE A 41 -8.67 8.49 32.76
N TRP A 42 -8.26 7.29 33.17
CA TRP A 42 -7.32 6.45 32.42
C TRP A 42 -7.94 5.77 31.18
N GLU A 43 -9.24 5.50 31.18
CA GLU A 43 -9.94 5.03 29.97
C GLU A 43 -9.96 6.11 28.86
N LYS A 44 -9.89 7.40 29.24
CA LYS A 44 -9.92 8.54 28.32
C LYS A 44 -8.70 8.55 27.40
N THR A 45 -7.52 8.23 27.91
CA THR A 45 -6.27 8.29 27.16
C THR A 45 -6.14 7.13 26.16
N ILE A 46 -6.61 5.95 26.54
CA ILE A 46 -6.56 4.75 25.70
C ILE A 46 -7.57 4.87 24.56
N LEU A 47 -8.79 5.31 24.84
CA LEU A 47 -9.82 5.49 23.81
C LEU A 47 -9.45 6.63 22.84
N LEU A 48 -8.90 7.73 23.34
CA LEU A 48 -8.39 8.83 22.51
C LEU A 48 -7.21 8.36 21.65
N GLY A 49 -6.30 7.56 22.21
CA GLY A 49 -5.19 6.96 21.48
C GLY A 49 -5.65 6.06 20.34
N ILE A 50 -6.59 5.14 20.62
CA ILE A 50 -7.13 4.21 19.61
C ILE A 50 -7.89 4.97 18.51
N THR A 51 -8.68 5.98 18.86
CA THR A 51 -9.43 6.75 17.87
C THR A 51 -8.55 7.65 17.03
N ILE A 52 -7.51 8.27 17.61
CA ILE A 52 -6.49 9.00 16.86
C ILE A 52 -5.71 8.04 15.95
N PHE A 53 -5.37 6.84 16.43
CA PHE A 53 -4.66 5.83 15.65
C PHE A 53 -5.49 5.35 14.46
N ILE A 54 -6.77 5.02 14.66
CA ILE A 54 -7.69 4.66 13.57
C ILE A 54 -7.89 5.84 12.62
N PHE A 55 -7.95 7.07 13.13
CA PHE A 55 -8.11 8.27 12.30
C PHE A 55 -6.87 8.55 11.46
N ILE A 56 -5.67 8.47 12.03
CA ILE A 56 -4.40 8.58 11.29
C ILE A 56 -4.33 7.45 10.26
N TRP A 57 -4.67 6.22 10.64
CA TRP A 57 -4.64 5.08 9.74
C TRP A 57 -5.63 5.24 8.57
N PHE A 58 -6.83 5.73 8.87
CA PHE A 58 -7.85 6.05 7.88
C PHE A 58 -7.43 7.23 6.98
N CYS A 59 -6.79 8.26 7.52
CA CYS A 59 -6.24 9.37 6.74
C CYS A 59 -5.15 8.89 5.78
N VAL A 60 -4.20 8.07 6.25
CA VAL A 60 -3.15 7.49 5.40
C VAL A 60 -3.75 6.56 4.34
N SER A 61 -4.73 5.72 4.71
CA SER A 61 -5.41 4.80 3.79
C SER A 61 -6.23 5.54 2.72
N THR A 62 -6.86 6.66 3.07
CA THR A 62 -7.63 7.48 2.11
C THR A 62 -6.74 8.32 1.21
N ILE A 63 -5.56 8.77 1.69
CA ILE A 63 -4.53 9.41 0.86
C ILE A 63 -3.91 8.39 -0.11
N ARG A 64 -3.64 7.16 0.33
CA ARG A 64 -3.19 6.04 -0.54
C ARG A 64 -4.18 5.75 -1.67
N LYS A 65 -5.49 5.93 -1.46
CA LYS A 65 -6.53 5.74 -2.49
C LYS A 65 -6.68 6.91 -3.47
N ARG A 66 -5.94 8.01 -3.30
CA ARG A 66 -5.93 9.18 -4.21
C ARG A 66 -4.53 9.41 -4.83
N LYS A 67 -3.96 8.45 -5.56
CA LYS A 67 -3.09 8.81 -6.71
C LYS A 67 -3.97 8.82 -7.97
N PRO A 68 -4.29 10.00 -8.56
CA PRO A 68 -5.08 10.06 -9.78
C PRO A 68 -4.29 9.44 -10.93
N LYS A 69 -4.91 8.47 -11.59
CA LYS A 69 -4.45 7.84 -12.81
C LYS A 69 -4.45 8.88 -13.95
N SER A 70 -3.46 9.77 -13.98
CA SER A 70 -3.23 10.64 -15.14
C SER A 70 -2.25 9.95 -16.08
N ASN A 71 -2.80 9.49 -17.21
CA ASN A 71 -2.07 9.09 -18.40
C ASN A 71 -1.03 10.14 -18.79
N SER A 72 0.26 9.85 -18.62
CA SER A 72 1.32 10.51 -19.38
C SER A 72 2.54 9.58 -19.58
N ASN A 73 2.57 8.94 -20.75
CA ASN A 73 3.75 8.55 -21.52
C ASN A 73 4.96 7.93 -20.79
N LYS A 74 4.99 6.58 -20.76
CA LYS A 74 6.03 5.69 -21.35
C LYS A 74 7.51 5.89 -20.98
N ARG A 75 7.83 6.74 -20.01
CA ARG A 75 9.19 6.97 -19.49
C ARG A 75 9.24 6.98 -17.95
N SER A 76 8.08 6.83 -17.31
CA SER A 76 7.87 6.93 -15.86
C SER A 76 7.67 5.58 -15.14
N ASP A 77 7.47 4.48 -15.87
CA ASP A 77 7.12 3.20 -15.25
C ASP A 77 8.27 2.63 -14.39
N ASP A 78 9.53 2.83 -14.80
CA ASP A 78 10.72 2.44 -14.01
C ASP A 78 10.79 3.22 -12.67
N SER A 79 10.47 4.53 -12.66
CA SER A 79 10.51 5.30 -11.40
C SER A 79 9.31 5.05 -10.51
N MET A 80 8.15 4.69 -11.09
CA MET A 80 6.95 4.35 -10.33
C MET A 80 7.09 2.98 -9.66
N LEU A 81 7.71 2.01 -10.32
CA LEU A 81 8.06 0.71 -9.73
C LEU A 81 9.04 0.85 -8.56
N ASP A 82 10.07 1.69 -8.73
CA ASP A 82 11.06 1.98 -7.68
C ASP A 82 10.41 2.65 -6.46
N GLU A 83 9.54 3.65 -6.68
CA GLU A 83 8.74 4.27 -5.61
C GLU A 83 7.88 3.24 -4.86
N HIS A 84 7.16 2.36 -5.58
CA HIS A 84 6.32 1.35 -4.95
C HIS A 84 7.13 0.28 -4.19
N LEU A 85 8.28 -0.12 -4.71
CA LEU A 85 9.17 -1.07 -4.03
C LEU A 85 9.76 -0.44 -2.76
N GLN A 86 10.10 0.85 -2.81
CA GLN A 86 10.54 1.60 -1.64
C GLN A 86 9.42 1.73 -0.59
N GLU A 87 8.18 2.04 -1.00
CA GLU A 87 7.01 2.07 -0.12
C GLU A 87 6.78 0.69 0.56
N LEU A 88 6.86 -0.42 -0.19
CA LEU A 88 6.72 -1.76 0.39
C LEU A 88 7.83 -2.09 1.39
N LYS A 89 9.05 -1.62 1.12
CA LYS A 89 10.20 -1.84 1.99
C LYS A 89 10.07 -1.07 3.30
N GLU A 90 9.57 0.17 3.26
CA GLU A 90 9.27 0.95 4.46
C GLU A 90 8.19 0.28 5.32
N VAL A 91 7.13 -0.27 4.69
CA VAL A 91 6.09 -1.03 5.40
C VAL A 91 6.66 -2.32 6.00
N LEU A 92 7.57 -3.00 5.30
CA LEU A 92 8.24 -4.20 5.83
C LEU A 92 9.06 -3.87 7.09
N ASP A 93 9.81 -2.75 7.07
CA ASP A 93 10.60 -2.30 8.23
C ASP A 93 9.69 -1.95 9.42
N GLU A 94 8.52 -1.36 9.17
CA GLU A 94 7.50 -1.10 10.21
C GLU A 94 6.95 -2.40 10.82
N VAL A 95 6.58 -3.37 9.98
CA VAL A 95 6.10 -4.70 10.42
C VAL A 95 7.17 -5.45 11.23
N ASP A 96 8.44 -5.36 10.83
CA ASP A 96 9.57 -6.00 11.52
C ASP A 96 9.79 -5.38 12.92
N GLU A 97 9.64 -4.06 13.08
CA GLU A 97 9.73 -3.42 14.40
C GLU A 97 8.50 -3.75 15.27
N GLU A 98 7.28 -3.76 14.69
CA GLU A 98 6.09 -4.23 15.41
C GLU A 98 6.20 -5.69 15.86
N LEU A 99 6.83 -6.55 15.05
CA LEU A 99 7.13 -7.95 15.41
C LEU A 99 8.04 -8.01 16.62
N ARG A 100 9.08 -7.17 16.64
CA ARG A 100 10.02 -7.09 17.74
C ARG A 100 9.35 -6.60 19.03
N GLU A 101 8.44 -5.64 18.95
CA GLU A 101 7.61 -5.21 20.09
C GLU A 101 6.69 -6.33 20.56
N ALA A 102 6.00 -7.02 19.65
CA ALA A 102 5.11 -8.14 19.96
C ALA A 102 5.86 -9.30 20.62
N HIS A 103 7.09 -9.60 20.18
CA HIS A 103 7.98 -10.58 20.82
C HIS A 103 8.39 -10.17 22.24
N CYS A 104 8.59 -8.88 22.51
CA CYS A 104 8.91 -8.39 23.84
C CYS A 104 7.75 -8.59 24.83
N VAL A 105 6.53 -8.30 24.36
CA VAL A 105 5.28 -8.47 25.14
C VAL A 105 4.80 -9.93 25.14
N ARG A 106 5.36 -10.77 24.24
CA ARG A 106 5.03 -12.20 24.07
C ARG A 106 3.57 -12.42 23.68
N ASP A 107 3.06 -11.54 22.83
CA ASP A 107 1.72 -11.61 22.27
C ASP A 107 1.72 -12.55 21.05
N GLU A 108 1.47 -13.84 21.30
CA GLU A 108 1.54 -14.90 20.27
C GLU A 108 0.53 -14.71 19.13
N GLU A 109 -0.63 -14.11 19.40
CA GLU A 109 -1.65 -13.83 18.39
C GLU A 109 -1.16 -12.72 17.46
N LYS A 110 -0.66 -11.62 18.03
CA LYS A 110 -0.09 -10.50 17.25
C LYS A 110 1.18 -10.90 16.48
N ILE A 111 2.05 -11.72 17.07
CA ILE A 111 3.25 -12.25 16.38
C ILE A 111 2.84 -12.99 15.11
N LYS A 112 1.86 -13.90 15.20
CA LYS A 112 1.42 -14.69 14.05
C LYS A 112 0.82 -13.83 12.94
N GLU A 113 -0.02 -12.86 13.30
CA GLU A 113 -0.63 -11.94 12.32
C GLU A 113 0.44 -11.09 11.59
N LEU A 114 1.44 -10.62 12.33
CA LEU A 114 2.55 -9.86 11.74
C LEU A 114 3.50 -10.72 10.92
N GLU A 115 3.75 -11.97 11.30
CA GLU A 115 4.53 -12.94 10.49
C GLU A 115 3.85 -13.22 9.15
N ASP A 116 2.52 -13.42 9.16
CA ASP A 116 1.73 -13.60 7.93
C ASP A 116 1.78 -12.35 7.06
N SER A 117 1.63 -11.16 7.66
CA SER A 117 1.73 -9.87 6.96
C SER A 117 3.11 -9.64 6.35
N ARG A 118 4.17 -9.94 7.11
CA ARG A 118 5.57 -9.87 6.66
C ARG A 118 5.81 -10.77 5.45
N LYS A 119 5.29 -11.99 5.49
CA LYS A 119 5.40 -12.95 4.39
C LYS A 119 4.68 -12.47 3.14
N ASP A 120 3.49 -11.88 3.27
CA ASP A 120 2.76 -11.32 2.15
C ASP A 120 3.53 -10.16 1.50
N ILE A 121 4.05 -9.22 2.30
CA ILE A 121 4.85 -8.10 1.80
C ILE A 121 6.12 -8.59 1.08
N LEU A 122 6.82 -9.57 1.65
CA LEU A 122 8.00 -10.16 1.00
C LEU A 122 7.65 -10.83 -0.34
N SER A 123 6.52 -11.53 -0.41
CA SER A 123 6.03 -12.14 -1.65
C SER A 123 5.72 -11.08 -2.71
N GLN A 124 5.15 -9.95 -2.32
CA GLN A 124 4.89 -8.84 -3.24
C GLN A 124 6.20 -8.22 -3.75
N ILE A 125 7.17 -7.95 -2.87
CA ILE A 125 8.49 -7.42 -3.25
C ILE A 125 9.17 -8.37 -4.25
N GLU A 126 9.17 -9.68 -3.97
CA GLU A 126 9.75 -10.68 -4.85
C GLU A 126 9.04 -10.70 -6.22
N GLY A 127 7.71 -10.67 -6.23
CA GLY A 127 6.92 -10.56 -7.45
C GLY A 127 7.31 -9.37 -8.32
N TYR A 128 7.42 -8.17 -7.72
CA TYR A 128 7.85 -6.96 -8.43
C TYR A 128 9.26 -7.07 -9.00
N GLN A 129 10.21 -7.65 -8.25
CA GLN A 129 11.57 -7.84 -8.74
C GLN A 129 11.65 -8.83 -9.91
N ILE A 130 10.81 -9.87 -9.89
CA ILE A 130 10.72 -10.83 -11.00
C ILE A 130 10.11 -10.15 -12.22
N GLU A 131 9.03 -9.39 -12.05
CA GLU A 131 8.37 -8.66 -13.14
C GLU A 131 9.30 -7.66 -13.83
N ASP A 132 10.06 -6.87 -13.06
CA ASP A 132 11.07 -5.94 -13.58
C ASP A 132 12.16 -6.67 -14.40
N LYS A 133 12.68 -7.79 -13.89
CA LYS A 133 13.66 -8.62 -14.62
C LYS A 133 13.09 -9.15 -15.93
N VAL A 134 11.85 -9.67 -15.91
CA VAL A 134 11.16 -10.16 -17.11
C VAL A 134 10.95 -9.03 -18.12
N GLU A 135 10.58 -7.84 -17.67
CA GLU A 135 10.42 -6.69 -18.56
C GLU A 135 11.74 -6.27 -19.21
N LYS A 136 12.83 -6.21 -18.44
CA LYS A 136 14.19 -5.94 -18.96
C LYS A 136 14.60 -6.98 -20.00
N LEU A 137 14.39 -8.26 -19.73
CA LEU A 137 14.67 -9.35 -20.68
C LEU A 137 13.80 -9.24 -21.94
N ARG A 138 12.52 -8.86 -21.82
CA ARG A 138 11.64 -8.62 -22.98
C ARG A 138 12.13 -7.46 -23.84
N ARG A 139 12.71 -6.41 -23.24
CA ARG A 139 13.34 -5.28 -23.95
C ARG A 139 14.59 -5.76 -24.71
N LEU A 140 15.49 -6.49 -24.04
CA LEU A 140 16.71 -7.06 -24.64
C LEU A 140 16.41 -8.04 -25.78
N LYS A 141 15.42 -8.91 -25.61
CA LYS A 141 14.94 -9.82 -26.67
C LYS A 141 14.50 -9.06 -27.92
N LYS A 142 13.73 -7.97 -27.77
CA LYS A 142 13.30 -7.14 -28.90
C LYS A 142 14.48 -6.48 -29.61
N GLU A 143 15.49 -6.06 -28.87
CA GLU A 143 16.72 -5.48 -29.42
C GLU A 143 17.56 -6.51 -30.18
N ALA A 144 17.74 -7.71 -29.61
CA ALA A 144 18.43 -8.82 -30.27
C ALA A 144 17.75 -9.23 -31.59
N ILE A 145 16.41 -9.30 -31.61
CA ILE A 145 15.64 -9.57 -32.84
C ILE A 145 15.87 -8.50 -33.90
N ARG A 146 15.87 -7.21 -33.51
CA ARG A 146 16.13 -6.10 -34.45
C ARG A 146 17.55 -6.12 -35.02
N ALA A 147 18.51 -6.64 -34.25
CA ALA A 147 19.90 -6.80 -34.66
C ALA A 147 20.18 -8.14 -35.38
N ASP A 148 19.15 -8.95 -35.68
CA ASP A 148 19.24 -10.30 -36.25
C ASP A 148 20.10 -11.29 -35.42
N ARG A 149 20.27 -11.02 -34.12
CA ARG A 149 20.98 -11.87 -33.16
C ARG A 149 20.05 -12.96 -32.60
N LYS A 150 19.75 -13.96 -33.43
CA LYS A 150 18.75 -15.01 -33.13
C LYS A 150 19.09 -15.87 -31.91
N ILE A 151 20.36 -16.22 -31.71
CA ILE A 151 20.80 -17.06 -30.58
C ILE A 151 20.57 -16.33 -29.25
N GLU A 152 20.98 -15.06 -29.15
CA GLU A 152 20.76 -14.23 -27.95
C GLU A 152 19.26 -14.02 -27.68
N ALA A 153 18.46 -13.79 -28.72
CA ALA A 153 17.01 -13.64 -28.57
C ALA A 153 16.33 -14.90 -28.03
N GLU A 154 16.82 -16.09 -28.40
CA GLU A 154 16.34 -17.37 -27.89
C GLU A 154 16.76 -17.59 -26.43
N GLU A 155 17.99 -17.22 -26.07
CA GLU A 155 18.50 -17.29 -24.70
C GLU A 155 17.69 -16.39 -23.75
N TYR A 156 17.43 -15.14 -24.13
CA TYR A 156 16.54 -14.26 -23.37
C TYR A 156 15.12 -14.83 -23.25
N SER A 157 14.63 -15.55 -24.27
CA SER A 157 13.32 -16.19 -24.20
C SER A 157 13.27 -17.28 -23.13
N LYS A 158 14.32 -18.11 -23.02
CA LYS A 158 14.42 -19.15 -21.99
C LYS A 158 14.51 -18.55 -20.58
N GLN A 159 15.26 -17.46 -20.43
CA GLN A 159 15.36 -16.75 -19.14
C GLN A 159 14.02 -16.15 -18.71
N ILE A 160 13.24 -15.58 -19.65
CA ILE A 160 11.90 -15.08 -19.36
C ILE A 160 11.00 -16.20 -18.83
N GLU A 161 10.97 -17.36 -19.49
CA GLU A 161 10.14 -18.50 -19.08
C GLU A 161 10.53 -19.01 -17.68
N GLN A 162 11.84 -19.05 -17.37
CA GLN A 162 12.32 -19.41 -16.03
C GLN A 162 11.87 -18.45 -14.94
N HIS A 163 11.78 -17.16 -15.24
CA HIS A 163 11.32 -16.15 -14.30
C HIS A 163 9.79 -16.13 -14.19
N GLU A 164 9.06 -16.35 -15.28
CA GLU A 164 7.60 -16.47 -15.27
C GLU A 164 7.12 -17.69 -14.48
N ASN A 165 7.87 -18.79 -14.48
CA ASN A 165 7.55 -19.98 -13.67
C ASN A 165 7.76 -19.79 -12.15
N LYS A 166 8.37 -18.68 -11.73
CA LYS A 166 8.60 -18.32 -10.32
C LYS A 166 7.56 -17.34 -9.77
N LEU A 167 6.72 -16.78 -10.66
CA LEU A 167 5.54 -15.98 -10.32
C LEU A 167 4.36 -16.90 -9.97
#